data_AF-A0A7S2GTH8-F1
#
_entry.id   AF-A0A7S2GTH8-F1
#
_cell.length_a   1.000
_cell.length_b   1.000
_cell.length_c   1.000
_cell.angle_alpha   90.00
_cell.angle_beta   90.00
_cell.angle_gamma   90.00
#
_symmetry.space_group_name_H-M   'P 1'
#
loop_
_entity.id
_entity.type
_entity.pdbx_description
1 polymer ?
#
loop_
_entity_poly.entity_id
_entity_poly.type
_entity_poly.pdbx_seq_one_letter_code
_entity_poly.pdbx_strand_id
1 'polypeptide(L)'
;MVGYEAVDKDVELVIGSGPGVIKTTVELLIFTVIAYFTTSGPLKDFPAEGKEYKLLVLSFVSFFFVAYCFVMRQGTTYAALNKPEVIKSQDPKIVSGLKNVDRTTLNMLEQMPCFLLMALPYALFVSPTVGAYLVFAYVFFLILYPVLYDKGAPLLFISTFPRYFILYYMAGALLVTALRT
;
A
#
# COMPACT_ATOMS: atom_id res chain seq x y z
N MET A 1 -36.32 16.87 1.63
CA MET A 1 -36.23 15.90 2.74
C MET A 1 -36.04 14.53 2.12
N VAL A 2 -34.82 14.02 2.12
CA VAL A 2 -34.51 12.67 1.63
C VAL A 2 -34.78 11.71 2.78
N GLY A 3 -35.74 10.81 2.59
CA GLY A 3 -36.07 9.79 3.58
C GLY A 3 -34.88 8.84 3.76
N TYR A 4 -34.38 8.72 4.99
CA TYR A 4 -33.51 7.63 5.37
C TYR A 4 -34.40 6.39 5.49
N GLU A 5 -34.42 5.55 4.46
CA GLU A 5 -34.95 4.19 4.58
C GLU A 5 -34.09 3.41 5.59
N ALA A 6 -34.77 2.67 6.46
CA ALA A 6 -34.17 1.93 7.54
C ALA A 6 -33.16 0.91 6.98
N VAL A 7 -31.89 1.08 7.37
CA VAL A 7 -30.82 0.11 7.09
C VAL A 7 -31.19 -1.21 7.74
N ASP A 8 -31.23 -2.27 6.93
CA ASP A 8 -31.50 -3.65 7.34
C ASP A 8 -30.63 -4.04 8.56
N LYS A 9 -31.27 -4.60 9.59
CA LYS A 9 -30.64 -4.91 10.89
C LYS A 9 -29.81 -6.20 10.89
N ASP A 10 -29.70 -6.88 9.75
CA ASP A 10 -29.04 -8.18 9.63
C ASP A 10 -27.64 -8.09 8.99
N VAL A 11 -26.93 -6.99 9.21
CA VAL A 11 -25.50 -6.92 8.89
C VAL A 11 -24.73 -7.63 10.00
N GLU A 12 -24.56 -8.96 9.86
CA GLU A 12 -23.56 -9.68 10.66
C GLU A 12 -22.20 -9.01 10.42
N LEU A 13 -21.66 -8.42 11.49
CA LEU A 13 -20.32 -7.88 11.50
C LEU A 13 -19.36 -9.07 11.40
N VAL A 14 -18.95 -9.43 10.18
CA VAL A 14 -17.93 -10.44 9.94
C VAL A 14 -16.61 -9.86 10.43
N ILE A 15 -16.34 -10.00 11.73
CA ILE A 15 -15.04 -9.71 12.33
C ILE A 15 -14.03 -10.57 11.57
N GLY A 16 -13.02 -9.91 11.00
CA GLY A 16 -11.99 -10.52 10.16
C GLY A 16 -11.55 -11.87 10.72
N SER A 17 -11.67 -12.90 9.89
CA SER A 17 -11.54 -14.29 10.28
C SER A 17 -10.15 -14.57 10.89
N GLY A 18 -10.10 -15.36 11.98
CA GLY A 18 -8.85 -15.80 12.63
C GLY A 18 -7.71 -16.25 11.68
N PRO A 19 -7.99 -16.88 10.52
CA PRO A 19 -6.97 -17.18 9.52
C PRO A 19 -6.17 -15.97 9.00
N GLY A 20 -6.77 -14.79 8.89
CA GLY A 20 -6.08 -13.58 8.42
C GLY A 20 -5.00 -13.11 9.40
N VAL A 21 -5.34 -13.08 10.70
CA VAL A 21 -4.41 -12.71 11.78
C VAL A 21 -3.24 -13.69 11.85
N ILE A 22 -3.53 -15.00 11.77
CA ILE A 22 -2.50 -16.05 11.77
C ILE A 22 -1.54 -15.86 10.60
N LYS A 23 -2.07 -15.68 9.39
CA LYS A 23 -1.25 -15.45 8.19
C LYS A 23 -0.34 -14.23 8.36
N THR A 24 -0.89 -13.08 8.75
CA THR A 24 -0.13 -11.84 8.95
C THR A 24 0.96 -12.01 10.01
N THR A 25 0.67 -12.75 11.08
CA THR A 25 1.64 -13.03 12.15
C THR A 25 2.79 -13.89 11.64
N VAL A 26 2.50 -14.96 10.90
CA VAL A 26 3.53 -15.84 10.32
C VAL A 26 4.40 -15.10 9.32
N GLU A 27 3.80 -14.29 8.43
CA GLU A 27 4.56 -13.46 7.48
C GLU A 27 5.47 -12.48 8.22
N LEU A 28 4.97 -11.76 9.22
CA LEU A 28 5.79 -10.86 10.03
C LEU A 28 6.96 -11.59 10.71
N LEU A 29 6.74 -12.78 11.28
CA LEU A 29 7.80 -13.58 11.91
C LEU A 29 8.90 -13.96 10.91
N ILE A 30 8.52 -14.45 9.73
CA ILE A 30 9.47 -14.83 8.67
C ILE A 30 10.33 -13.62 8.28
N PHE A 31 9.69 -12.47 8.02
CA PHE A 31 10.41 -11.27 7.62
C PHE A 31 11.22 -10.64 8.75
N THR A 32 10.82 -10.83 10.00
CA THR A 32 11.62 -10.45 11.17
C THR A 32 12.88 -11.30 11.28
N VAL A 33 12.80 -12.61 11.02
CA VAL A 33 13.99 -13.49 10.97
C VAL A 33 14.90 -13.07 9.83
N ILE A 34 14.36 -12.79 8.63
CA ILE A 34 15.16 -12.28 7.51
C ILE A 34 15.84 -10.97 7.91
N ALA A 35 15.09 -10.01 8.45
CA ALA A 35 15.62 -8.73 8.90
C ALA A 35 16.72 -8.90 9.95
N TYR A 36 16.57 -9.84 10.90
CA TYR A 36 17.59 -10.13 11.90
C TYR A 36 18.96 -10.43 11.27
N PHE A 37 19.00 -11.12 10.14
CA PHE A 37 20.25 -11.43 9.44
C PHE A 37 20.71 -10.35 8.47
N THR A 38 19.79 -9.52 7.94
CA THR A 38 20.13 -8.50 6.93
C THR A 38 20.36 -7.11 7.50
N THR A 39 19.82 -6.80 8.67
CA THR A 39 20.05 -5.54 9.38
C THR A 39 21.03 -5.80 10.52
N SER A 40 22.32 -5.55 10.29
CA SER A 40 23.37 -5.62 11.31
C SER A 40 23.92 -4.23 11.59
N GLY A 41 23.89 -3.84 12.86
CA GLY A 41 24.42 -2.57 13.33
C GLY A 41 23.63 -2.01 14.52
N PRO A 42 24.24 -1.14 15.33
CA PRO A 42 23.50 -0.33 16.31
C PRO A 42 22.49 0.57 15.59
N LEU A 43 21.55 1.16 16.34
CA LEU A 43 20.72 2.25 15.81
C LEU A 43 21.61 3.26 15.08
N LYS A 44 21.15 3.69 13.91
CA LYS A 44 21.86 4.77 13.22
C LYS A 44 21.80 6.02 14.10
N ASP A 45 22.94 6.67 14.30
CA ASP A 45 22.99 7.93 15.03
C ASP A 45 22.00 8.90 14.39
N PHE A 46 21.01 9.31 15.17
CA PHE A 46 19.98 10.23 14.71
C PHE A 46 20.38 11.66 15.10
N PRO A 47 20.31 12.64 14.18
CA PRO A 47 19.95 12.53 12.77
C PRO A 47 21.15 12.15 11.88
N ALA A 48 20.86 11.38 10.83
CA ALA A 48 21.83 11.12 9.78
C ALA A 48 22.16 12.42 8.99
N GLU A 49 23.29 12.47 8.28
CA GLU A 49 23.63 13.63 7.45
C GLU A 49 22.56 13.88 6.38
N GLY A 50 22.17 15.14 6.17
CA GLY A 50 21.11 15.51 5.21
C GLY A 50 21.33 14.98 3.77
N LYS A 51 22.58 14.67 3.39
CA LYS A 51 22.90 14.04 2.09
C LYS A 51 22.29 12.65 1.93
N GLU A 52 22.18 11.89 3.02
CA GLU A 52 21.66 10.51 2.99
C GLU A 52 20.14 10.46 2.80
N TYR A 53 19.44 11.53 3.18
CA TYR A 53 17.98 11.63 3.01
C TYR A 53 17.54 12.09 1.62
N LYS A 54 18.46 12.54 0.75
CA LYS A 54 18.11 13.03 -0.59
C LYS A 54 17.33 11.99 -1.39
N LEU A 55 17.81 10.74 -1.40
CA LEU A 55 17.16 9.66 -2.14
C LEU A 55 15.80 9.30 -1.53
N LEU A 56 15.70 9.37 -0.20
CA LEU A 56 14.46 9.12 0.52
C LEU A 56 13.40 10.19 0.21
N VAL A 57 13.77 11.47 0.21
CA VAL A 57 12.86 12.56 -0.14
C VAL A 57 12.34 12.37 -1.57
N LEU A 58 13.23 12.05 -2.53
CA LEU A 58 12.82 11.78 -3.91
C LEU A 58 11.87 10.58 -4.01
N SER A 59 12.08 9.53 -3.21
CA SER A 59 11.23 8.35 -3.26
C SER A 59 9.84 8.63 -2.67
N PHE A 60 9.72 9.39 -1.58
CA PHE A 60 8.43 9.82 -1.04
C PHE A 60 7.71 10.81 -1.95
N VAL A 61 8.42 11.78 -2.56
CA VAL A 61 7.82 12.66 -3.58
C VAL A 61 7.27 11.84 -4.73
N SER A 62 7.99 10.81 -5.18
CA SER A 62 7.52 9.88 -6.22
C SER A 62 6.27 9.12 -5.78
N PHE A 63 6.23 8.64 -4.53
CA PHE A 63 5.05 8.00 -3.96
C PHE A 63 3.83 8.92 -3.95
N PHE A 64 3.96 10.13 -3.41
CA PHE A 64 2.83 11.08 -3.34
C PHE A 64 2.38 11.53 -4.72
N PHE A 65 3.30 11.72 -5.66
CA PHE A 65 2.95 12.02 -7.06
C PHE A 65 2.12 10.89 -7.68
N VAL A 66 2.54 9.63 -7.52
CA VAL A 66 1.79 8.47 -8.03
C VAL A 66 0.45 8.32 -7.33
N ALA A 67 0.39 8.46 -6.01
CA ALA A 67 -0.86 8.43 -5.25
C ALA A 67 -1.84 9.51 -5.73
N TYR A 68 -1.34 10.73 -5.97
CA TYR A 68 -2.13 11.81 -6.55
C TYR A 68 -2.63 11.47 -7.96
N CYS A 69 -1.80 10.87 -8.82
CA CYS A 69 -2.21 10.40 -10.14
C CYS A 69 -3.37 9.39 -10.08
N PHE A 70 -3.41 8.51 -9.08
CA PHE A 70 -4.54 7.57 -8.90
C PHE A 70 -5.84 8.31 -8.53
N VAL A 71 -5.78 9.22 -7.56
CA VAL A 71 -6.94 10.04 -7.18
C VAL A 71 -7.42 10.91 -8.35
N MET A 72 -6.49 11.52 -9.09
CA MET A 72 -6.81 12.29 -10.29
C MET A 72 -7.41 11.43 -11.39
N ARG A 73 -6.88 10.22 -11.63
CA ARG A 73 -7.47 9.25 -12.57
C ARG A 73 -8.90 8.92 -12.17
N GLN A 74 -9.17 8.70 -10.89
CA GLN A 74 -10.53 8.47 -10.38
C GLN A 74 -11.43 9.69 -10.62
N GLY A 75 -11.04 10.87 -10.15
CA GLY A 75 -11.83 12.09 -10.30
C GLY A 75 -12.10 12.47 -11.76
N THR A 76 -11.09 12.41 -12.62
CA THR A 76 -11.24 12.70 -14.05
C THR A 76 -12.11 11.67 -14.78
N THR A 77 -12.03 10.39 -14.41
CA THR A 77 -12.92 9.35 -14.95
C THR A 77 -14.38 9.70 -14.65
N TYR A 78 -14.71 10.04 -13.40
CA TYR A 78 -16.08 10.42 -13.05
C TYR A 78 -16.52 11.75 -13.65
N ALA A 79 -15.63 12.74 -13.75
CA ALA A 79 -15.93 14.02 -14.38
C ALA A 79 -16.19 13.86 -15.89
N ALA A 80 -15.41 13.01 -16.58
CA ALA A 80 -15.60 12.73 -18.01
C ALA A 80 -16.87 11.91 -18.28
N LEU A 81 -17.22 11.00 -17.37
CA LEU A 81 -18.39 10.13 -17.46
C LEU A 81 -19.63 10.74 -16.79
N ASN A 82 -19.69 12.06 -16.59
CA ASN A 82 -20.77 12.81 -15.92
C ASN A 82 -22.14 12.76 -16.66
N LYS A 83 -22.38 11.70 -17.44
CA LYS A 83 -23.64 11.33 -18.05
C LYS A 83 -24.22 10.16 -17.22
N PRO A 84 -25.40 10.33 -16.59
CA PRO A 84 -26.03 9.29 -15.78
C PRO A 84 -26.19 7.94 -16.50
N GLU A 85 -26.31 7.98 -17.82
CA GLU A 85 -26.43 6.83 -18.72
C GLU A 85 -25.19 5.94 -18.72
N VAL A 86 -24.00 6.54 -18.58
CA VAL A 86 -22.71 5.83 -18.60
C VAL A 86 -22.42 5.19 -17.25
N ILE A 87 -22.76 5.90 -16.17
CA ILE A 87 -22.62 5.39 -14.79
C ILE A 87 -23.60 4.22 -14.54
N LYS A 88 -24.78 4.26 -15.15
CA LYS A 88 -25.79 3.19 -15.07
C LYS A 88 -25.64 2.14 -16.19
N SER A 89 -24.63 2.27 -17.04
CA SER A 89 -24.42 1.35 -18.15
C SER A 89 -24.17 -0.07 -17.63
N GLN A 90 -24.76 -1.05 -18.31
CA GLN A 90 -24.51 -2.46 -18.08
C GLN A 90 -23.43 -3.02 -19.04
N ASP A 91 -22.80 -2.16 -19.84
CA ASP A 91 -21.71 -2.57 -20.73
C ASP A 91 -20.55 -3.14 -19.88
N PRO A 92 -20.19 -4.43 -20.04
CA PRO A 92 -19.13 -5.05 -19.26
C PRO A 92 -17.79 -4.31 -19.31
N LYS A 93 -17.47 -3.64 -20.43
CA LYS A 93 -16.22 -2.88 -20.57
C LYS A 93 -16.22 -1.62 -19.72
N ILE A 94 -17.34 -0.90 -19.69
CA ILE A 94 -17.52 0.30 -18.88
C ILE A 94 -17.50 -0.07 -17.39
N VAL A 95 -18.25 -1.10 -17.01
CA VAL A 95 -18.31 -1.61 -15.64
C VAL A 95 -16.93 -2.07 -15.16
N SER A 96 -16.19 -2.84 -15.98
CA SER A 96 -14.84 -3.29 -15.63
C SER A 96 -13.86 -2.12 -15.49
N GLY A 97 -13.92 -1.14 -16.41
CA GLY A 97 -13.05 0.04 -16.37
C GLY A 97 -13.28 0.90 -15.12
N LEU A 98 -14.55 1.17 -14.77
CA LEU A 98 -14.92 1.87 -13.55
C LEU A 98 -14.47 1.12 -12.30
N LYS A 99 -14.74 -0.19 -12.24
CA LYS A 99 -14.31 -1.05 -11.13
C LYS A 99 -12.79 -1.04 -10.95
N ASN A 100 -12.03 -1.07 -12.04
CA ASN A 100 -10.57 -0.97 -12.00
C ASN A 100 -10.13 0.35 -11.35
N VAL A 101 -10.65 1.48 -11.84
CA VAL A 101 -10.32 2.82 -11.34
C VAL A 101 -10.61 2.93 -9.84
N ASP A 102 -11.79 2.50 -9.39
CA ASP A 102 -12.16 2.56 -7.98
C ASP A 102 -11.32 1.65 -7.11
N ARG A 103 -11.21 0.38 -7.49
CA ARG A 103 -10.56 -0.62 -6.63
C ARG A 103 -9.07 -0.42 -6.53
N THR A 104 -8.44 0.11 -7.58
CA THR A 104 -7.01 0.42 -7.56
C THR A 104 -6.71 1.67 -6.74
N THR A 105 -7.58 2.69 -6.80
CA THR A 105 -7.46 3.88 -5.95
C THR A 105 -7.74 3.57 -4.49
N LEU A 106 -8.82 2.82 -4.21
CA LEU A 106 -9.17 2.42 -2.85
C LEU A 106 -8.08 1.54 -2.22
N ASN A 107 -7.54 0.57 -2.96
CA ASN A 107 -6.43 -0.25 -2.45
C ASN A 107 -5.20 0.60 -2.08
N MET A 108 -4.89 1.62 -2.87
CA MET A 108 -3.79 2.53 -2.59
C MET A 108 -4.05 3.36 -1.31
N LEU A 109 -5.26 3.89 -1.14
CA LEU A 109 -5.66 4.64 0.06
C LEU A 109 -5.68 3.75 1.32
N GLU A 110 -6.15 2.51 1.22
CA GLU A 110 -6.17 1.55 2.33
C GLU A 110 -4.76 1.19 2.81
N GLN A 111 -3.80 1.05 1.89
CA GLN A 111 -2.44 0.63 2.21
C GLN A 111 -1.53 1.80 2.61
N MET A 112 -1.85 3.02 2.19
CA MET A 112 -1.03 4.21 2.41
C MET A 112 -0.68 4.45 3.89
N PRO A 113 -1.61 4.40 4.86
CA PRO A 113 -1.28 4.64 6.26
C PRO A 113 -0.24 3.66 6.80
N CYS A 114 -0.41 2.37 6.53
CA CYS A 114 0.52 1.32 6.95
C CYS A 114 1.89 1.50 6.27
N PHE A 115 1.89 1.80 4.96
CA PHE A 115 3.12 2.06 4.23
C PHE A 115 3.91 3.24 4.79
N LEU A 116 3.26 4.40 5.02
CA LEU A 116 3.93 5.57 5.58
C LEU A 116 4.44 5.30 7.01
N LEU A 117 3.64 4.60 7.83
CA LEU A 117 3.99 4.24 9.21
C LEU A 117 5.17 3.28 9.29
N MET A 118 5.40 2.44 8.27
CA MET A 118 6.57 1.54 8.24
C MET A 118 7.77 2.19 7.56
N ALA A 119 7.58 2.86 6.43
CA ALA A 119 8.67 3.41 5.62
C ALA A 119 9.39 4.56 6.31
N LEU A 120 8.67 5.48 6.96
CA LEU A 120 9.29 6.64 7.60
C LEU A 120 10.16 6.23 8.80
N PRO A 121 9.66 5.48 9.82
CA PRO A 121 10.50 5.02 10.91
C PRO A 121 11.65 4.13 10.44
N TYR A 122 11.44 3.25 9.44
CA TYR A 122 12.52 2.42 8.89
C TYR A 122 13.65 3.30 8.37
N ALA A 123 13.33 4.35 7.63
CA ALA A 123 14.34 5.24 7.08
C ALA A 123 15.04 6.10 8.13
N LEU A 124 14.36 6.45 9.24
CA LEU A 124 14.93 7.23 10.33
C LEU A 124 15.82 6.40 11.26
N PHE A 125 15.40 5.18 11.60
CA PHE A 125 16.02 4.36 12.65
C PHE A 125 16.86 3.19 12.13
N VAL A 126 16.59 2.71 10.91
CA VAL A 126 17.27 1.54 10.34
C VAL A 126 18.24 1.95 9.23
N SER A 127 17.72 2.46 8.11
CA SER A 127 18.56 2.88 6.98
C SER A 127 17.81 3.78 6.00
N PRO A 128 18.20 5.06 5.84
CA PRO A 128 17.55 5.96 4.88
C PRO A 128 17.76 5.52 3.43
N THR A 129 18.95 5.01 3.10
CA THR A 129 19.30 4.56 1.75
C THR A 129 18.50 3.32 1.34
N VAL A 130 18.46 2.29 2.19
CA VAL A 130 17.69 1.08 1.90
C VAL A 130 16.20 1.40 1.91
N GLY A 131 15.74 2.23 2.86
CA GLY A 131 14.36 2.70 2.91
C GLY A 131 13.94 3.37 1.61
N ALA A 132 14.81 4.22 1.03
CA ALA A 132 14.52 4.86 -0.24
C ALA A 132 14.34 3.86 -1.40
N TYR A 133 15.19 2.84 -1.49
CA TYR A 133 15.04 1.79 -2.50
C TYR A 133 13.77 0.97 -2.32
N LEU A 134 13.41 0.64 -1.08
CA LEU A 134 12.17 -0.07 -0.76
C LEU A 134 10.93 0.76 -1.13
N VAL A 135 10.96 2.07 -0.88
CA VAL A 135 9.89 2.99 -1.31
C VAL A 135 9.79 3.00 -2.84
N PHE A 136 10.89 3.12 -3.59
CA PHE A 136 10.83 3.06 -5.06
C PHE A 136 10.29 1.72 -5.58
N ALA A 137 10.72 0.60 -4.98
CA ALA A 137 10.18 -0.71 -5.33
C ALA A 137 8.67 -0.78 -5.05
N TYR A 138 8.22 -0.27 -3.90
CA TYR A 138 6.79 -0.20 -3.57
C TYR A 138 6.01 0.62 -4.61
N VAL A 139 6.53 1.80 -4.98
CA VAL A 139 5.93 2.68 -6.00
C VAL A 139 5.83 1.98 -7.35
N PHE A 140 6.87 1.25 -7.78
CA PHE A 140 6.83 0.46 -9.01
C PHE A 140 5.69 -0.56 -9.00
N PHE A 141 5.55 -1.34 -7.91
CA PHE A 141 4.47 -2.32 -7.80
C PHE A 141 3.09 -1.67 -7.66
N LEU A 142 3.01 -0.49 -7.05
CA LEU A 142 1.78 0.29 -7.00
C LEU A 142 1.32 0.72 -8.40
N ILE A 143 2.23 1.24 -9.24
CA ILE A 143 1.94 1.58 -10.64
C ILE A 143 1.53 0.35 -11.45
N LEU A 144 2.16 -0.80 -11.19
CA LEU A 144 1.86 -2.06 -11.87
C LEU A 144 0.47 -2.62 -11.53
N TYR A 145 -0.04 -2.35 -10.33
CA TYR A 145 -1.30 -2.89 -9.82
C TYR A 145 -2.52 -2.68 -10.75
N PRO A 146 -2.85 -1.46 -11.22
CA PRO A 146 -3.98 -1.25 -12.13
C PRO A 146 -3.86 -1.97 -13.47
N VAL A 147 -2.64 -2.22 -13.95
CA VAL A 147 -2.38 -2.95 -15.20
C VAL A 147 -2.67 -4.44 -15.05
N LEU A 148 -2.48 -4.99 -13.85
CA LEU A 148 -2.71 -6.39 -13.54
C LEU A 148 -4.10 -6.66 -12.96
N TYR A 149 -4.82 -5.63 -12.52
CA TYR A 149 -6.13 -5.75 -11.89
C TYR A 149 -7.14 -6.50 -12.76
N ASP A 150 -7.28 -6.13 -14.03
CA ASP A 150 -8.24 -6.77 -14.96
C ASP A 150 -7.82 -8.19 -15.36
N LYS A 151 -6.56 -8.57 -15.11
CA LYS A 151 -6.07 -9.93 -15.37
C LYS A 151 -6.42 -10.91 -14.26
N GLY A 152 -6.93 -10.42 -13.13
CA GLY A 152 -7.34 -11.24 -11.99
C GLY A 152 -6.19 -12.00 -11.32
N ALA A 153 -6.54 -12.90 -10.40
CA ALA A 153 -5.59 -13.82 -9.81
C ALA A 153 -5.22 -14.94 -10.83
N PRO A 154 -3.96 -15.41 -10.86
CA PRO A 154 -2.87 -15.10 -9.93
C PRO A 154 -2.04 -13.87 -10.32
N LEU A 155 -2.23 -13.29 -11.51
CA LEU A 155 -1.37 -12.22 -12.03
C LEU A 155 -1.40 -10.96 -11.14
N LEU A 156 -2.54 -10.63 -10.55
CA LEU A 156 -2.66 -9.54 -9.58
C LEU A 156 -1.68 -9.68 -8.40
N PHE A 157 -1.33 -10.90 -8.02
CA PHE A 157 -0.42 -11.14 -6.90
C PHE A 157 1.03 -10.74 -7.19
N ILE A 158 1.43 -10.62 -8.46
CA ILE A 158 2.75 -10.13 -8.86
C ILE A 158 3.00 -8.69 -8.39
N SER A 159 1.96 -7.86 -8.30
CA SER A 159 2.08 -6.50 -7.75
C SER A 159 1.70 -6.41 -6.27
N THR A 160 0.95 -7.39 -5.77
CA THR A 160 0.40 -7.33 -4.41
C THR A 160 1.36 -7.91 -3.38
N PHE A 161 1.88 -9.13 -3.59
CA PHE A 161 2.76 -9.77 -2.62
C PHE A 161 4.08 -9.03 -2.40
N PRO A 162 4.78 -8.53 -3.43
CA PRO A 162 6.00 -7.76 -3.19
C PRO A 162 5.78 -6.52 -2.33
N ARG A 163 4.65 -5.82 -2.48
CA ARG A 163 4.31 -4.69 -1.61
C ARG A 163 4.15 -5.12 -0.15
N TYR A 164 3.46 -6.23 0.10
CA TYR A 164 3.33 -6.76 1.47
C TYR A 164 4.67 -7.22 2.05
N PHE A 165 5.51 -7.88 1.26
CA PHE A 165 6.85 -8.30 1.69
C PHE A 165 7.73 -7.11 2.06
N ILE A 166 7.65 -6.01 1.31
CA ILE A 166 8.34 -4.75 1.66
C ILE A 166 7.84 -4.24 3.02
N LEU A 167 6.53 -4.22 3.27
CA LEU A 167 5.97 -3.77 4.56
C LEU A 167 6.41 -4.67 5.72
N TYR A 168 6.30 -5.99 5.58
CA TYR A 168 6.71 -6.94 6.62
C TYR A 168 8.21 -6.89 6.88
N TYR A 169 9.03 -6.71 5.84
CA TYR A 169 10.47 -6.53 6.00
C TYR A 169 10.78 -5.26 6.81
N MET A 170 10.15 -4.13 6.47
CA MET A 170 10.36 -2.87 7.21
C MET A 170 9.90 -2.99 8.67
N ALA A 171 8.74 -3.61 8.90
CA ALA A 171 8.22 -3.87 10.24
C ALA A 171 9.15 -4.79 11.06
N GLY A 172 9.59 -5.90 10.47
CA GLY A 172 10.52 -6.84 11.10
C GLY A 172 11.87 -6.21 11.42
N ALA A 173 12.40 -5.39 10.52
CA ALA A 173 13.63 -4.63 10.75
C ALA A 173 13.48 -3.63 11.89
N LEU A 174 12.36 -2.91 11.96
CA LEU A 174 12.07 -2.01 13.08
C LEU A 174 12.02 -2.76 14.41
N LEU A 175 11.37 -3.93 14.45
CA LEU A 175 11.33 -4.79 15.64
C LEU A 175 12.73 -5.26 16.05
N VAL A 176 13.51 -5.78 15.10
CA VAL A 176 14.90 -6.23 15.35
C VAL A 176 15.75 -5.08 15.89
N THR A 177 15.68 -3.93 15.25
CA THR A 177 16.44 -2.75 15.66
C THR A 177 16.03 -2.29 17.06
N ALA A 178 14.72 -2.22 17.36
CA ALA A 178 14.24 -1.89 18.69
C ALA A 178 14.67 -2.87 19.78
N LEU A 179 14.78 -4.17 19.47
CA LEU A 179 15.19 -5.22 20.42
C LEU A 179 16.71 -5.33 20.63
N ARG A 180 17.51 -4.84 19.69
CA ARG A 180 18.99 -4.90 19.73
C ARG A 180 19.65 -3.66 20.30
N THR A 181 18.87 -2.61 20.53
CA THR A 181 19.34 -1.37 21.18
C THR A 181 19.27 -1.54 22.69
#